data_AF-A0A9P6TAV3-F1
#
_entry.id   AF-A0A9P6TAV3-F1
#
_cell.length_a   1.000
_cell.length_b   1.000
_cell.length_c   1.000
_cell.angle_alpha   90.00
_cell.angle_beta   90.00
_cell.angle_gamma   90.00
#
_symmetry.space_group_name_H-M   'P 1'
#
loop_
_entity.id
_entity.type
_entity.pdbx_description
1 polymer ?
#
loop_
_entity_poly.entity_id
_entity_poly.type
_entity_poly.pdbx_seq_one_letter_code
_entity_poly.pdbx_strand_id
1 'polypeptide(L)'
;MTKAGTKFELISSLLPSPGLHPRFNLTVSISTDEDFNELAPSPCLVSVLFEHIPPSLFIDRFQLQTLSIDGHLEQMKGFNPTITDTFTMAHPFTWGSRDIEAPVSFAYPSGLLIPLPRFTYAARQISNVAVELEIPFHLRYLNPHLSSSRESLKISLPGPTLVWSCNTSAPLESRPIITSSIPINILGPTGIQTDLLIVEFITSVIVWVAFVWIFYNIAFQSRNSVLKKTQ
;
A
#
# COMPACT_ATOMS: atom_id res chain seq x y z
N MET A 1 10.82 19.48 -38.79
CA MET A 1 9.60 19.51 -37.97
C MET A 1 9.77 18.49 -36.86
N THR A 2 10.09 18.94 -35.64
CA THR A 2 10.14 18.09 -34.45
C THR A 2 8.71 17.78 -34.04
N LYS A 3 8.29 16.52 -34.13
CA LYS A 3 7.02 16.09 -33.55
C LYS A 3 7.02 16.46 -32.07
N ALA A 4 5.97 17.14 -31.63
CA ALA A 4 5.77 17.43 -30.22
C ALA A 4 5.57 16.10 -29.49
N GLY A 5 6.51 15.74 -28.62
CA GLY A 5 6.49 14.47 -27.91
C GLY A 5 5.54 14.53 -26.72
N THR A 6 4.91 13.40 -26.41
CA THR A 6 4.17 13.23 -25.14
C THR A 6 5.09 13.41 -23.96
N LYS A 7 4.68 14.25 -23.02
CA LYS A 7 5.41 14.51 -21.78
C LYS A 7 4.67 13.86 -20.62
N PHE A 8 5.37 12.97 -19.93
CA PHE A 8 4.92 12.39 -18.68
C PHE A 8 5.64 13.08 -17.52
N GLU A 9 4.91 13.31 -16.44
CA GLU A 9 5.46 13.80 -15.19
C GLU A 9 4.91 12.96 -14.05
N LEU A 10 5.80 12.52 -13.17
CA LEU A 10 5.50 11.60 -12.07
C LEU A 10 5.89 12.29 -10.77
N ILE A 11 4.89 12.64 -9.96
CA ILE A 11 5.07 13.33 -8.69
C ILE A 11 4.60 12.41 -7.58
N SER A 12 5.52 12.00 -6.72
CA SER A 12 5.21 11.16 -5.55
C SER A 12 5.41 11.94 -4.26
N SER A 13 4.47 11.83 -3.34
CA SER A 13 4.55 12.45 -2.01
C SER A 13 4.00 11.52 -0.93
N LEU A 14 4.59 11.60 0.27
CA LEU A 14 4.10 10.90 1.44
C LEU A 14 3.03 11.76 2.11
N LEU A 15 1.84 11.22 2.32
CA LEU A 15 0.81 11.89 3.10
C LEU A 15 1.10 11.73 4.59
N PRO A 16 0.89 12.77 5.41
CA PRO A 16 1.02 12.65 6.85
C PRO A 16 0.00 11.62 7.35
N SER A 17 0.51 10.51 7.87
CA SER A 17 -0.30 9.44 8.46
C SER A 17 0.29 9.07 9.81
N PRO A 18 -0.49 9.10 10.90
CA PRO A 18 -0.02 8.60 12.19
C PRO A 18 0.06 7.06 12.17
N GLY A 19 1.13 6.52 12.72
CA GLY A 19 1.26 5.09 12.99
C GLY A 19 1.86 4.26 11.86
N LEU A 20 1.38 3.02 11.71
CA LEU A 20 1.97 2.00 10.84
C LEU A 20 1.35 1.93 9.44
N HIS A 21 0.54 2.92 9.05
CA HIS A 21 -0.20 2.91 7.79
C HIS A 21 0.09 4.15 6.93
N PRO A 22 1.34 4.33 6.45
CA PRO A 22 1.68 5.44 5.56
C PRO A 22 0.87 5.38 4.26
N ARG A 23 0.34 6.53 3.84
CA ARG A 23 -0.38 6.67 2.58
C ARG A 23 0.47 7.46 1.61
N PHE A 24 0.54 6.97 0.38
CA PHE A 24 1.32 7.58 -0.68
C PHE A 24 0.39 8.20 -1.69
N ASN A 25 0.58 9.50 -1.94
CA ASN A 25 -0.10 10.16 -3.05
C ASN A 25 0.85 10.22 -4.24
N LEU A 26 0.41 9.65 -5.35
CA LEU A 26 1.12 9.65 -6.61
C LEU A 26 0.27 10.33 -7.67
N THR A 27 0.79 11.41 -8.23
CA THR A 27 0.16 12.11 -9.35
C THR A 27 0.94 11.79 -10.62
N VAL A 28 0.25 11.21 -11.59
CA VAL A 28 0.74 11.00 -12.95
C VAL A 28 0.11 12.06 -13.84
N SER A 29 0.91 13.05 -14.24
CA SER A 29 0.49 14.08 -15.19
C SER A 29 0.93 13.69 -16.59
N ILE A 30 -0.04 13.69 -17.49
CA ILE A 30 0.14 13.28 -18.88
C ILE A 30 -0.25 14.49 -19.72
N SER A 31 0.75 15.07 -20.39
CA SER A 31 0.56 16.16 -21.33
C SER A 31 0.81 15.62 -22.74
N THR A 32 -0.24 15.60 -23.54
CA THR A 32 -0.22 15.04 -24.88
C THR A 32 -0.59 16.10 -25.90
N ASP A 33 0.33 16.39 -26.81
CA ASP A 33 0.04 17.12 -28.05
C ASP A 33 -0.46 16.17 -29.17
N GLU A 34 -0.29 14.84 -29.02
CA GLU A 34 -0.73 13.78 -29.96
C GLU A 34 -1.55 12.67 -29.24
N ASP A 35 -2.27 11.84 -29.99
CA ASP A 35 -3.15 10.79 -29.46
C ASP A 35 -2.42 9.79 -28.52
N PHE A 36 -2.73 9.83 -27.22
CA PHE A 36 -2.17 8.94 -26.18
C PHE A 36 -2.22 7.44 -26.55
N ASN A 37 -3.26 7.03 -27.29
CA ASN A 37 -3.47 5.64 -27.71
C ASN A 37 -2.54 5.18 -28.84
N GLU A 38 -1.83 6.07 -29.53
CA GLU A 38 -0.78 5.69 -30.49
C GLU A 38 0.58 5.42 -29.80
N LEU A 39 0.78 5.91 -28.57
CA LEU A 39 2.04 5.71 -27.83
C LEU A 39 2.13 4.34 -27.16
N ALA A 40 0.99 3.73 -26.82
CA ALA A 40 0.94 2.40 -26.25
C ALA A 40 0.86 1.36 -27.38
N PRO A 41 1.91 0.54 -27.62
CA PRO A 41 1.76 -0.57 -28.56
C PRO A 41 0.68 -1.51 -28.01
N SER A 42 -0.45 -1.64 -28.70
CA SER A 42 -1.47 -2.64 -28.33
C SER A 42 -0.81 -4.02 -28.31
N PRO A 43 -0.93 -4.83 -27.24
CA PRO A 43 -1.95 -4.78 -26.18
C PRO A 43 -1.57 -4.06 -24.87
N CYS A 44 -0.46 -3.31 -24.84
CA CYS A 44 0.13 -2.78 -23.62
C CYS A 44 -0.68 -1.64 -22.96
N LEU A 45 -0.43 -1.47 -21.67
CA LEU A 45 -0.97 -0.43 -20.80
C LEU A 45 0.18 0.38 -20.20
N VAL A 46 -0.04 1.67 -19.96
CA VAL A 46 0.85 2.42 -19.07
C VAL A 46 0.56 1.95 -17.66
N SER A 47 1.61 1.67 -16.90
CA SER A 47 1.50 1.23 -15.51
C SER A 47 2.51 1.95 -14.64
N VAL A 48 2.18 2.10 -13.36
CA VAL A 48 3.12 2.51 -12.33
C VAL A 48 3.72 1.27 -11.69
N LEU A 49 5.04 1.22 -11.63
CA LEU A 49 5.84 0.14 -11.08
C LEU A 49 6.62 0.64 -9.86
N PHE A 50 6.45 -0.04 -8.74
CA PHE A 50 7.35 0.03 -7.59
C PHE A 50 8.17 -1.25 -7.53
N GLU A 51 9.47 -1.12 -7.74
CA GLU A 51 10.41 -2.24 -7.58
C GLU A 51 11.08 -2.20 -6.21
N HIS A 52 11.54 -3.36 -5.75
CA HIS A 52 12.37 -3.50 -4.55
C HIS A 52 11.75 -2.86 -3.31
N ILE A 53 10.45 -3.07 -3.09
CA ILE A 53 9.77 -2.59 -1.87
C ILE A 53 10.50 -3.18 -0.66
N PRO A 54 11.06 -2.37 0.25
CA PRO A 54 11.87 -2.87 1.35
C PRO A 54 11.02 -3.76 2.26
N PRO A 55 11.60 -4.79 2.90
CA PRO A 55 10.83 -5.78 3.66
C PRO A 55 10.07 -5.18 4.85
N SER A 56 10.51 -4.03 5.37
CA SER A 56 9.81 -3.26 6.40
C SER A 56 8.49 -2.65 5.95
N LEU A 57 8.22 -2.64 4.64
CA LEU A 57 6.98 -2.20 4.04
C LEU A 57 6.30 -3.35 3.32
N PHE A 58 4.98 -3.34 3.37
CA PHE A 58 4.17 -4.21 2.54
C PHE A 58 2.91 -3.49 2.10
N ILE A 59 2.24 -4.08 1.13
CA ILE A 59 0.99 -3.58 0.58
C ILE A 59 -0.05 -4.67 0.80
N ASP A 60 -1.17 -4.31 1.39
CA ASP A 60 -2.30 -5.22 1.52
C ASP A 60 -3.00 -5.32 0.16
N ARG A 61 -2.84 -6.48 -0.50
CA ARG A 61 -3.46 -6.78 -1.79
C ARG A 61 -4.98 -6.66 -1.73
N PHE A 62 -5.62 -7.10 -0.65
CA PHE A 62 -7.07 -7.07 -0.54
C PHE A 62 -7.57 -5.65 -0.40
N GLN A 63 -6.91 -4.84 0.44
CA GLN A 63 -7.21 -3.42 0.55
C GLN A 63 -7.05 -2.71 -0.81
N LEU A 64 -5.96 -2.97 -1.52
CA LEU A 64 -5.72 -2.36 -2.83
C LEU A 64 -6.75 -2.79 -3.88
N GLN A 65 -7.16 -4.06 -3.85
CA GLN A 65 -8.21 -4.59 -4.72
C GLN A 65 -9.56 -3.95 -4.40
N THR A 66 -9.92 -3.79 -3.12
CA THR A 66 -11.14 -3.09 -2.70
C THR A 66 -11.12 -1.64 -3.18
N LEU A 67 -10.02 -0.90 -2.96
CA LEU A 67 -9.89 0.48 -3.45
C LEU A 67 -10.02 0.58 -4.98
N SER A 68 -9.50 -0.40 -5.71
CA SER A 68 -9.65 -0.46 -7.17
C SER A 68 -11.10 -0.72 -7.59
N ILE A 69 -11.78 -1.69 -6.97
CA ILE A 69 -13.18 -2.03 -7.26
C ILE A 69 -14.12 -0.86 -6.92
N ASP A 70 -13.88 -0.19 -5.81
CA ASP A 70 -14.70 0.93 -5.34
C ASP A 70 -14.41 2.23 -6.11
N GLY A 71 -13.41 2.25 -7.00
CA GLY A 71 -12.99 3.44 -7.74
C GLY A 71 -12.31 4.50 -6.88
N HIS A 72 -11.84 4.14 -5.69
CA HIS A 72 -11.14 5.04 -4.78
C HIS A 72 -9.62 5.07 -4.99
N LEU A 73 -9.06 4.03 -5.63
CA LEU A 73 -7.63 3.96 -5.94
C LEU A 73 -7.20 5.03 -6.95
N GLU A 74 -8.09 5.35 -7.90
CA GLU A 74 -7.81 6.25 -9.01
C GLU A 74 -8.80 7.42 -8.98
N GLN A 75 -8.32 8.59 -8.55
CA GLN A 75 -9.08 9.83 -8.70
C GLN A 75 -8.52 10.59 -9.90
N MET A 76 -9.30 10.69 -10.96
CA MET A 76 -8.94 11.52 -12.11
C MET A 76 -9.32 12.97 -11.84
N LYS A 77 -8.34 13.87 -11.81
CA LYS A 77 -8.59 15.31 -11.80
C LYS A 77 -8.70 15.83 -13.22
N GLY A 78 -9.75 16.61 -13.49
CA GLY A 78 -10.01 17.19 -14.82
C GLY A 78 -10.83 16.31 -15.75
N PHE A 79 -11.23 15.10 -15.32
CA PHE A 79 -12.11 14.21 -16.07
C PHE A 79 -13.46 14.09 -15.37
N ASN A 80 -14.55 14.41 -16.07
CA ASN A 80 -15.91 14.24 -15.56
C ASN A 80 -16.50 12.97 -16.22
N PRO A 81 -16.58 11.83 -15.52
CA PRO A 81 -17.00 10.56 -16.12
C PRO A 81 -18.53 10.56 -16.33
N THR A 82 -19.02 11.31 -17.33
CA THR A 82 -20.44 11.35 -17.69
C THR A 82 -20.81 10.35 -18.78
N ILE A 83 -19.86 9.52 -19.24
CA ILE A 83 -20.10 8.56 -20.32
C ILE A 83 -19.63 7.19 -19.86
N THR A 84 -20.49 6.21 -20.11
CA THR A 84 -20.35 4.75 -19.98
C THR A 84 -19.17 4.15 -20.75
N ASP A 85 -18.01 4.81 -20.72
CA ASP A 85 -16.77 4.22 -21.16
C ASP A 85 -16.44 3.14 -20.15
N THR A 86 -16.56 1.90 -20.62
CA THR A 86 -16.21 0.71 -19.87
C THR A 86 -14.70 0.73 -19.66
N PHE A 87 -14.27 1.43 -18.61
CA PHE A 87 -12.93 1.31 -18.07
C PHE A 87 -12.71 -0.16 -17.74
N THR A 88 -11.95 -0.85 -18.59
CA THR A 88 -11.46 -2.18 -18.28
C THR A 88 -10.38 -1.97 -17.24
N MET A 89 -10.78 -1.93 -15.97
CA MET A 89 -9.87 -1.81 -14.84
C MET A 89 -9.01 -3.07 -14.80
N ALA A 90 -7.78 -2.94 -15.27
CA ALA A 90 -6.78 -3.95 -14.98
C ALA A 90 -6.51 -3.89 -13.47
N HIS A 91 -6.51 -5.04 -12.80
CA HIS A 91 -6.35 -5.06 -11.35
C HIS A 91 -4.88 -4.81 -10.97
N PRO A 92 -4.63 -4.07 -9.87
CA PRO A 92 -3.30 -3.95 -9.31
C PRO A 92 -2.69 -5.32 -9.01
N PHE A 93 -1.39 -5.44 -9.24
CA PHE A 93 -0.66 -6.69 -9.11
C PHE A 93 0.51 -6.54 -8.15
N THR A 94 0.55 -7.39 -7.12
CA THR A 94 1.62 -7.41 -6.10
C THR A 94 2.40 -8.72 -6.15
N TRP A 95 3.72 -8.64 -5.99
CA TRP A 95 4.63 -9.78 -5.84
C TRP A 95 5.66 -9.50 -4.74
N GLY A 96 6.31 -10.51 -4.17
CA GLY A 96 7.26 -10.32 -3.07
C GLY A 96 7.46 -11.52 -2.16
N SER A 97 7.76 -11.30 -0.88
CA SER A 97 7.95 -12.40 0.06
C SER A 97 6.63 -13.12 0.34
N ARG A 98 6.66 -14.46 0.41
CA ARG A 98 5.52 -15.28 0.90
C ARG A 98 5.38 -15.13 2.41
N ASP A 99 4.93 -13.97 2.83
CA ASP A 99 4.65 -13.69 4.22
C ASP A 99 3.16 -13.75 4.48
N ILE A 100 2.77 -14.23 5.65
CA ILE A 100 1.37 -14.22 6.09
C ILE A 100 0.85 -12.79 6.25
N GLU A 101 1.73 -11.84 6.59
CA GLU A 101 1.38 -10.43 6.72
C GLU A 101 1.23 -9.73 5.36
N ALA A 102 1.77 -10.33 4.29
CA ALA A 102 1.78 -9.73 2.94
C ALA A 102 1.50 -10.80 1.89
N PRO A 103 0.22 -11.18 1.64
CA PRO A 103 -0.11 -12.15 0.62
C PRO A 103 0.25 -11.61 -0.77
N VAL A 104 1.21 -12.27 -1.42
CA VAL A 104 1.75 -11.89 -2.73
C VAL A 104 1.34 -12.91 -3.80
N SER A 105 1.24 -12.46 -5.05
CA SER A 105 0.91 -13.35 -6.18
C SER A 105 2.09 -14.23 -6.60
N PHE A 106 3.33 -13.73 -6.45
CA PHE A 106 4.57 -14.42 -6.79
C PHE A 106 5.69 -14.12 -5.80
N ALA A 107 6.68 -15.01 -5.72
CA ALA A 107 7.77 -14.92 -4.77
C ALA A 107 9.01 -14.20 -5.35
N TYR A 108 9.39 -13.07 -4.74
CA TYR A 108 10.67 -12.33 -4.82
C TYR A 108 11.18 -11.85 -6.22
N PRO A 109 11.79 -10.65 -6.34
CA PRO A 109 11.84 -9.54 -5.36
C PRO A 109 10.48 -8.88 -5.16
N SER A 110 10.26 -8.09 -4.10
CA SER A 110 8.96 -7.43 -3.83
C SER A 110 8.68 -6.24 -4.73
N GLY A 111 7.44 -6.13 -5.19
CA GLY A 111 7.01 -5.02 -6.02
C GLY A 111 5.50 -4.91 -6.19
N LEU A 112 5.11 -3.79 -6.79
CA LEU A 112 3.73 -3.42 -7.07
C LEU A 112 3.65 -2.87 -8.50
N LEU A 113 2.66 -3.32 -9.25
CA LEU A 113 2.31 -2.82 -10.56
C LEU A 113 0.85 -2.35 -10.51
N ILE A 114 0.62 -1.06 -10.73
CA ILE A 114 -0.71 -0.45 -10.84
C ILE A 114 -0.91 -0.04 -12.30
N PRO A 115 -1.75 -0.77 -13.05
CA PRO A 115 -2.08 -0.35 -14.40
C PRO A 115 -2.91 0.92 -14.38
N LEU A 116 -2.54 1.90 -15.20
CA LEU A 116 -3.31 3.11 -15.37
C LEU A 116 -4.49 2.86 -16.32
N PRO A 117 -5.60 3.57 -16.12
CA PRO A 117 -6.79 3.45 -16.95
C PRO A 117 -6.49 3.86 -18.40
N ARG A 118 -7.10 3.17 -19.36
CA ARG A 118 -7.03 3.58 -20.77
C ARG A 118 -7.85 4.84 -20.97
N PHE A 119 -7.23 5.86 -21.53
CA PHE A 119 -7.93 7.05 -21.98
C PHE A 119 -8.60 6.75 -23.34
N THR A 120 -9.92 6.60 -23.34
CA THR A 120 -10.72 6.43 -24.57
C THR A 120 -10.74 7.71 -25.40
N TYR A 121 -11.27 7.63 -26.62
CA TYR A 121 -11.38 8.74 -27.58
C TYR A 121 -12.03 10.01 -26.99
N ALA A 122 -12.90 9.91 -25.98
CA ALA A 122 -13.53 11.06 -25.33
C ALA A 122 -12.54 11.93 -24.53
N ALA A 123 -11.46 11.33 -24.01
CA ALA A 123 -10.41 12.04 -23.29
C ALA A 123 -9.46 12.83 -24.22
N ARG A 124 -9.56 12.66 -25.55
CA ARG A 124 -8.72 13.36 -26.55
C ARG A 124 -8.84 14.88 -26.54
N GLN A 125 -9.90 15.43 -25.95
CA GLN A 125 -10.08 16.88 -25.85
C GLN A 125 -9.38 17.50 -24.63
N ILE A 126 -8.76 16.70 -23.76
CA ILE A 126 -8.09 17.19 -22.56
C ILE A 126 -6.58 17.15 -22.81
N SER A 127 -5.98 18.33 -22.98
CA SER A 127 -4.53 18.47 -23.24
C SER A 127 -3.65 18.09 -22.05
N ASN A 128 -4.22 18.07 -20.83
CA ASN A 128 -3.53 17.72 -19.60
C ASN A 128 -4.43 16.87 -18.70
N VAL A 129 -4.12 15.58 -18.58
CA VAL A 129 -4.83 14.66 -17.68
C VAL A 129 -3.92 14.34 -16.51
N ALA A 130 -4.45 14.45 -15.29
CA ALA A 130 -3.76 14.05 -14.07
C ALA A 130 -4.51 12.90 -13.39
N VAL A 131 -3.83 11.77 -13.22
CA VAL A 131 -4.31 10.63 -12.43
C VAL A 131 -3.68 10.71 -11.06
N GLU A 132 -4.50 10.80 -10.02
CA GLU A 132 -4.06 10.74 -8.63
C GLU A 132 -4.34 9.35 -8.07
N LEU A 133 -3.29 8.73 -7.54
CA LEU A 133 -3.32 7.40 -6.94
C LEU A 133 -2.98 7.50 -5.46
N GLU A 134 -3.87 6.99 -4.60
CA GLU A 134 -3.61 6.86 -3.17
C GLU A 134 -3.25 5.39 -2.85
N ILE A 135 -1.98 5.13 -2.56
CA ILE A 135 -1.47 3.78 -2.35
C ILE A 135 -1.27 3.56 -0.83
N PRO A 136 -2.03 2.65 -0.21
CA PRO A 136 -1.84 2.31 1.19
C PRO A 136 -0.64 1.39 1.36
N PHE A 137 0.39 1.87 2.04
CA PHE A 137 1.48 1.05 2.52
C PHE A 137 1.29 0.74 4.00
N HIS A 138 1.80 -0.41 4.40
CA HIS A 138 1.81 -0.87 5.79
C HIS A 138 3.24 -1.06 6.23
N LEU A 139 3.58 -0.47 7.37
CA LEU A 139 4.84 -0.69 8.05
C LEU A 139 4.72 -1.97 8.88
N ARG A 140 5.71 -2.86 8.72
CA ARG A 140 5.86 -3.99 9.63
C ARG A 140 6.28 -3.52 11.00
N TYR A 141 5.98 -4.32 12.01
CA TYR A 141 6.57 -4.15 13.32
C TYR A 141 8.09 -4.30 13.21
N LEU A 142 8.76 -3.17 13.41
CA LEU A 142 10.21 -3.11 13.40
C LEU A 142 10.74 -3.65 14.73
N ASN A 143 11.92 -4.27 14.68
CA ASN A 143 12.60 -4.69 15.90
C ASN A 143 12.86 -3.47 16.80
N PRO A 144 12.65 -3.61 18.12
CA PRO A 144 12.92 -2.52 19.04
C PRO A 144 14.40 -2.17 19.05
N HIS A 145 14.72 -0.89 19.16
CA HIS A 145 16.09 -0.42 19.26
C HIS A 145 16.61 -0.54 20.70
N LEU A 146 17.90 -0.86 20.82
CA LEU A 146 18.64 -0.88 22.10
C LEU A 146 18.91 0.53 22.65
N SER A 147 18.87 1.56 21.79
CA SER A 147 19.10 2.95 22.19
C SER A 147 17.96 3.48 23.05
N SER A 148 18.27 4.27 24.07
CA SER A 148 17.29 4.99 24.88
C SER A 148 16.61 6.14 24.13
N SER A 149 17.09 6.50 22.94
CA SER A 149 16.45 7.50 22.08
C SER A 149 15.28 6.89 21.31
N ARG A 150 14.12 7.56 21.34
CA ARG A 150 13.00 7.28 20.43
C ARG A 150 13.34 7.77 19.03
N GLU A 151 14.34 7.15 18.41
CA GLU A 151 14.68 7.41 17.02
C GLU A 151 13.66 6.70 16.12
N SER A 152 13.18 7.41 15.11
CA SER A 152 12.36 6.79 14.08
C SER A 152 13.29 6.12 13.06
N LEU A 153 12.95 4.89 12.65
CA LEU A 153 13.72 4.23 11.60
C LEU A 153 13.38 4.87 10.27
N LYS A 154 14.40 5.36 9.58
CA LYS A 154 14.27 5.88 8.21
C LYS A 154 14.28 4.72 7.22
N ILE A 155 13.13 4.49 6.59
CA ILE A 155 12.96 3.50 5.54
C ILE A 155 12.95 4.22 4.20
N SER A 156 13.82 3.79 3.28
CA SER A 156 13.91 4.36 1.93
C SER A 156 13.19 3.45 0.94
N LEU A 157 12.11 3.94 0.34
CA LEU A 157 11.41 3.30 -0.76
C LEU A 157 11.95 3.87 -2.09
N PRO A 158 12.35 3.02 -3.05
CA PRO A 158 12.70 3.49 -4.40
C PRO A 158 11.55 4.29 -5.03
N GLY A 159 11.90 5.30 -5.83
CA GLY A 159 10.89 6.08 -6.54
C GLY A 159 10.10 5.22 -7.53
N PRO A 160 8.81 5.51 -7.75
CA PRO A 160 8.01 4.79 -8.74
C PRO A 160 8.54 5.00 -10.16
N THR A 161 8.32 4.02 -11.01
CA THR A 161 8.65 4.05 -12.44
C THR A 161 7.38 3.90 -13.25
N LEU A 162 7.21 4.75 -14.27
CA LEU A 162 6.19 4.58 -15.28
C LEU A 162 6.70 3.60 -16.33
N VAL A 163 5.96 2.53 -16.61
CA VAL A 163 6.36 1.46 -17.53
C VAL A 163 5.25 1.12 -18.52
N TRP A 164 5.63 0.54 -19.66
CA TRP A 164 4.69 -0.19 -20.52
C TRP A 164 4.56 -1.64 -20.03
N SER A 165 3.34 -2.06 -19.68
CA SER A 165 3.04 -3.44 -19.30
C SER A 165 2.09 -4.09 -20.31
N CYS A 166 2.57 -5.10 -21.03
CA CYS A 166 1.83 -5.81 -22.07
C CYS A 166 1.14 -7.07 -21.57
N ASN A 167 1.61 -7.59 -20.43
CA ASN A 167 1.07 -8.75 -19.78
C ASN A 167 1.06 -8.49 -18.26
N THR A 168 -0.13 -8.46 -17.66
CA THR A 168 -0.30 -8.21 -16.22
C THR A 168 0.26 -9.34 -15.35
N SER A 169 0.62 -10.48 -15.94
CA SER A 169 1.16 -11.64 -15.22
C SER A 169 2.70 -11.66 -15.13
N ALA A 170 3.42 -10.82 -15.87
CA ALA A 170 4.89 -10.83 -15.92
C ALA A 170 5.47 -9.40 -15.89
N PRO A 171 5.61 -8.77 -14.69
CA PRO A 171 6.15 -7.42 -14.56
C PRO A 171 7.61 -7.25 -15.04
N LEU A 172 8.35 -8.37 -15.13
CA LEU A 172 9.79 -8.41 -15.47
C LEU A 172 10.11 -8.05 -16.94
N GLU A 173 9.12 -8.03 -17.83
CA GLU A 173 9.33 -7.67 -19.25
C GLU A 173 8.97 -6.21 -19.56
N SER A 174 8.67 -5.41 -18.54
CA SER A 174 8.23 -4.03 -18.72
C SER A 174 9.38 -3.11 -19.16
N ARG A 175 9.09 -2.17 -20.07
CA ARG A 175 10.07 -1.17 -20.53
C ARG A 175 9.83 0.16 -19.78
N PRO A 176 10.85 0.75 -19.15
CA PRO A 176 10.69 2.02 -18.44
C PRO A 176 10.43 3.16 -19.42
N ILE A 177 9.44 3.97 -19.10
CA ILE A 177 9.09 5.22 -19.79
C ILE A 177 9.79 6.37 -19.07
N ILE A 178 9.53 6.50 -17.76
CA ILE A 178 10.16 7.49 -16.87
C ILE A 178 10.35 6.87 -15.48
N THR A 179 11.52 7.06 -14.89
CA THR A 179 11.80 6.68 -13.50
C THR A 179 11.82 7.93 -12.64
N SER A 180 11.08 7.94 -11.52
CA SER A 180 11.29 8.95 -10.49
C SER A 180 12.61 8.67 -9.78
N SER A 181 13.55 9.60 -9.85
CA SER A 181 14.86 9.47 -9.20
C SER A 181 14.84 9.78 -7.71
N ILE A 182 13.70 10.23 -7.16
CA ILE A 182 13.60 10.69 -5.78
C ILE A 182 13.11 9.54 -4.90
N PRO A 183 13.97 8.97 -4.03
CA PRO A 183 13.53 7.96 -3.08
C PRO A 183 12.62 8.58 -2.03
N ILE A 184 11.60 7.83 -1.63
CA ILE A 184 10.62 8.28 -0.66
C ILE A 184 11.04 7.77 0.71
N ASN A 185 11.33 8.70 1.61
CA ASN A 185 11.77 8.37 2.96
C ASN A 185 10.57 8.36 3.90
N ILE A 186 10.36 7.23 4.55
CA ILE A 186 9.32 7.04 5.56
C ILE A 186 10.00 6.95 6.92
N LEU A 187 9.42 7.62 7.91
CA LEU A 187 9.84 7.47 9.30
C LEU A 187 8.88 6.49 9.98
N GLY A 188 9.38 5.30 10.30
CA GLY A 188 8.62 4.30 11.03
C GLY A 188 8.81 4.46 12.54
N PRO A 189 7.73 4.33 13.35
CA PRO A 189 7.89 4.23 14.80
C PRO A 189 8.60 2.91 15.13
N THR A 190 9.61 2.98 16.00
CA THR A 190 10.24 1.80 16.59
C THR A 190 9.98 1.76 18.08
N GLY A 191 9.76 0.55 18.62
CA GLY A 191 9.74 0.36 20.07
C GLY A 191 11.13 0.59 20.67
N ILE A 192 11.18 0.93 21.97
CA ILE A 192 12.42 0.92 22.74
C ILE A 192 12.47 -0.40 23.50
N GLN A 193 13.62 -1.07 23.49
CA GLN A 193 13.74 -2.36 24.17
C GLN A 193 13.57 -2.27 25.69
N THR A 194 13.84 -1.10 26.30
CA THR A 194 13.61 -0.87 27.74
C THR A 194 12.14 -0.99 28.14
N ASP A 195 11.22 -0.68 27.22
CA ASP A 195 9.79 -0.73 27.50
C ASP A 195 9.29 -2.18 27.55
N LEU A 196 10.02 -3.12 26.93
CA LEU A 196 9.64 -4.53 26.86
C LEU A 196 9.47 -5.16 28.24
N LEU A 197 10.43 -4.94 29.15
CA LEU A 197 10.37 -5.48 30.52
C LEU A 197 9.15 -4.95 31.30
N ILE A 198 8.82 -3.67 31.12
CA ILE A 198 7.68 -3.05 31.78
C ILE A 198 6.38 -3.63 31.22
N VAL A 199 6.28 -3.75 29.90
CA VAL A 199 5.11 -4.35 29.23
C VAL A 199 4.93 -5.80 29.68
N GLU A 200 5.98 -6.61 29.62
CA GLU A 200 5.95 -8.02 30.06
C GLU A 200 5.54 -8.16 31.52
N PHE A 201 6.09 -7.33 32.40
CA PHE A 201 5.75 -7.33 33.82
C PHE A 201 4.28 -6.98 34.05
N ILE A 202 3.79 -5.89 33.46
CA ILE A 202 2.39 -5.45 33.60
C ILE A 202 1.45 -6.51 33.04
N THR A 203 1.72 -7.02 31.84
CA THR A 203 0.92 -8.07 31.21
C THR A 203 0.88 -9.33 32.09
N SER A 204 2.00 -9.74 32.66
CA SER A 204 2.06 -10.87 33.60
C SER A 204 1.19 -10.63 34.84
N VAL A 205 1.30 -9.47 35.48
CA VAL A 205 0.48 -9.11 36.65
C VAL A 205 -1.02 -9.14 36.30
N ILE A 206 -1.41 -8.55 35.18
CA ILE A 206 -2.81 -8.54 34.73
C ILE A 206 -3.34 -9.96 34.52
N VAL A 207 -2.55 -10.81 33.86
CA VAL A 207 -2.91 -12.21 33.63
C VAL A 207 -3.10 -12.96 34.96
N TRP A 208 -2.19 -12.78 35.92
CA TRP A 208 -2.31 -13.38 37.25
C TRP A 208 -3.54 -12.90 38.02
N VAL A 209 -3.83 -11.60 38.00
CA VAL A 209 -5.04 -11.03 38.62
C VAL A 209 -6.30 -11.63 37.99
N ALA A 210 -6.33 -11.78 36.66
CA ALA A 210 -7.44 -12.41 35.96
C ALA A 210 -7.63 -13.87 36.39
N PHE A 211 -6.55 -14.65 36.51
CA PHE A 211 -6.62 -16.02 37.02
C PHE A 211 -7.15 -16.10 38.45
N VAL A 212 -6.62 -15.28 39.36
CA VAL A 212 -7.10 -15.22 40.76
C VAL A 212 -8.58 -14.88 40.82
N TRP A 213 -9.03 -13.92 40.00
CA TRP A 213 -10.44 -13.55 39.92
C TRP A 213 -11.31 -14.71 39.40
N ILE A 214 -10.87 -15.44 38.37
CA ILE A 214 -11.56 -16.63 37.87
C ILE A 214 -11.67 -17.70 38.96
N PHE A 215 -10.56 -18.02 39.64
CA PHE A 215 -10.55 -19.01 40.72
C PHE A 215 -11.46 -18.62 41.89
N TYR A 216 -11.44 -17.34 42.27
CA TYR A 216 -12.32 -16.80 43.31
C TYR A 216 -13.80 -17.01 42.95
N ASN A 217 -14.19 -16.69 41.71
CA ASN A 217 -15.58 -16.87 41.26
C ASN A 217 -16.00 -18.35 41.24
N ILE A 218 -15.12 -19.25 40.76
CA ILE A 218 -15.41 -20.69 40.75
C ILE A 218 -15.57 -21.23 42.17
N ALA A 219 -14.67 -20.88 43.09
CA ALA A 219 -14.72 -21.31 44.48
C ALA A 219 -15.95 -20.75 45.23
N PHE A 220 -16.33 -19.51 44.93
CA PHE A 220 -17.51 -18.89 45.52
C PHE A 220 -18.81 -19.51 45.00
N GLN A 221 -18.91 -19.77 43.69
CA GLN A 221 -20.07 -20.46 43.10
C GLN A 221 -20.21 -21.89 43.62
N SER A 222 -19.11 -22.64 43.75
CA SER A 222 -19.16 -24.00 44.27
C SER A 222 -19.69 -24.05 45.70
N ARG A 223 -19.25 -23.13 46.57
CA ARG A 223 -19.79 -22.99 47.94
C ARG A 223 -21.30 -22.71 47.96
N ASN A 224 -21.77 -21.79 47.14
CA ASN A 224 -23.20 -21.46 47.08
C ASN A 224 -24.06 -22.60 46.53
N SER A 225 -23.51 -23.40 45.61
CA SER A 225 -24.21 -24.58 45.06
C SER A 225 -24.39 -25.71 46.09
N VAL A 226 -23.44 -25.87 47.02
CA VAL A 226 -23.52 -26.86 48.09
C VAL A 226 -24.55 -26.44 49.13
N LEU A 227 -24.55 -25.17 49.55
CA LEU A 227 -25.50 -24.65 50.54
C LEU A 227 -26.97 -24.80 50.09
N LYS A 228 -27.25 -24.65 48.79
CA LYS A 228 -28.59 -24.84 48.23
C LYS A 228 -29.09 -26.29 48.22
N LYS A 229 -28.21 -27.29 48.31
CA LYS A 229 -28.62 -28.72 48.36
C LYS A 229 -28.96 -29.20 49.78
N THR A 230 -28.60 -28.43 50.79
CA THR A 230 -28.82 -28.75 52.21
C THR A 230 -30.08 -28.11 52.81
N GLN A 231 -30.86 -27.37 52.01
CA GLN A 231 -32.23 -26.95 52.33
C GLN A 231 -33.23 -27.84 51.58
#